data_AF-A0A2D6D110-F1
#
_entry.id   AF-A0A2D6D110-F1
#
_cell.length_a   1.000
_cell.length_b   1.000
_cell.length_c   1.000
_cell.angle_alpha   90.00
_cell.angle_beta   90.00
_cell.angle_gamma   90.00
#
_symmetry.space_group_name_H-M   'P 1'
#
loop_
_entity.id
_entity.type
_entity.pdbx_description
1 polymer ?
#
loop_
_entity_poly.entity_id
_entity_poly.type
_entity_poly.pdbx_seq_one_letter_code
_entity_poly.pdbx_strand_id
1 'polypeptide(L)'
;MNVAREIALNPNIVIYHADDVLTAQIVEAYRAGDGDAPAPIRGLIERGAVSVHMTRYRMRVRKPTDADMLTFLQDVEPALREWSGQVAIGAAPDRMPKRRLFSGPCDATLADDREVHGSSDGAAANQVAEALFSILGVAGVVLTPESASVVKGVLFAWADIAPRVEDALMAATPTEAD
;
A
#
# COMPACT_ATOMS: atom_id res chain seq x y z
N MET A 1 -0.06 -14.38 -2.13
CA MET A 1 0.29 -13.10 -2.76
C MET A 1 0.17 -13.10 -4.28
N ASN A 2 -0.68 -12.23 -4.81
CA ASN A 2 -0.66 -11.78 -6.19
C ASN A 2 0.12 -10.45 -6.29
N VAL A 3 0.98 -10.35 -7.30
CA VAL A 3 1.74 -9.15 -7.63
C VAL A 3 1.46 -8.75 -9.07
N ALA A 4 1.29 -7.45 -9.31
CA ALA A 4 1.11 -6.89 -10.64
C ALA A 4 1.98 -5.65 -10.88
N ARG A 5 2.44 -5.49 -12.11
CA ARG A 5 3.38 -4.45 -12.55
C ARG A 5 2.68 -3.24 -13.13
N GLU A 6 3.07 -2.05 -12.68
CA GLU A 6 2.77 -0.75 -13.29
C GLU A 6 4.08 -0.12 -13.77
N ILE A 7 4.14 0.26 -15.06
CA ILE A 7 5.24 1.05 -15.60
C ILE A 7 4.97 2.52 -15.28
N ALA A 8 5.83 3.13 -14.47
CA ALA A 8 5.67 4.52 -14.07
C ALA A 8 6.02 5.48 -15.21
N LEU A 9 5.56 6.73 -15.11
CA LEU A 9 6.01 7.81 -16.01
C LEU A 9 7.52 8.09 -15.88
N ASN A 10 8.10 7.81 -14.71
CA ASN A 10 9.54 7.86 -14.55
C ASN A 10 10.15 6.56 -15.12
N PRO A 11 10.97 6.64 -16.19
CA PRO A 11 11.48 5.47 -16.88
C PRO A 11 12.46 4.65 -16.04
N ASN A 12 12.95 5.17 -14.91
CA ASN A 12 13.86 4.46 -14.02
C ASN A 12 13.13 3.75 -12.88
N ILE A 13 11.80 3.75 -12.85
CA ILE A 13 11.00 3.17 -11.78
C ILE A 13 9.98 2.19 -12.34
N VAL A 14 9.99 0.98 -11.77
CA VAL A 14 8.92 0.01 -11.91
C VAL A 14 8.14 -0.02 -10.60
N ILE A 15 6.82 -0.05 -10.68
CA ILE A 15 5.95 -0.17 -9.51
C ILE A 15 5.35 -1.57 -9.53
N TYR A 16 5.41 -2.25 -8.39
CA TYR A 16 4.73 -3.50 -8.16
C TYR A 16 3.66 -3.29 -7.09
N HIS A 17 2.45 -3.78 -7.34
CA HIS A 17 1.35 -3.77 -6.40
C HIS A 17 1.12 -5.19 -5.89
N ALA A 18 0.82 -5.33 -4.61
CA ALA A 18 0.53 -6.60 -3.97
C ALA A 18 -0.87 -6.61 -3.34
N ASP A 19 -1.45 -7.79 -3.19
CA ASP A 19 -2.68 -8.03 -2.42
C ASP A 19 -2.41 -8.51 -0.99
N ASP A 20 -1.14 -8.71 -0.64
CA ASP A 20 -0.68 -8.95 0.72
C ASP A 20 0.05 -7.72 1.28
N VAL A 21 0.03 -7.57 2.60
CA VAL A 21 0.71 -6.47 3.31
C VAL A 21 2.23 -6.65 3.20
N LEU A 22 2.89 -5.70 2.53
CA LEU A 22 4.34 -5.68 2.36
C LEU A 22 5.08 -5.13 3.58
N THR A 23 4.44 -4.17 4.28
CA THR A 23 5.01 -3.52 5.45
C THR A 23 3.93 -2.92 6.34
N ALA A 24 4.17 -2.93 7.65
CA ALA A 24 3.37 -2.20 8.63
C ALA A 24 3.77 -0.73 8.74
N GLN A 25 4.99 -0.37 8.32
CA GLN A 25 5.53 0.99 8.37
C GLN A 25 4.92 1.89 7.28
N ILE A 26 5.07 3.20 7.45
CA ILE A 26 4.63 4.19 6.44
C ILE A 26 5.41 3.95 5.14
N VAL A 27 6.73 3.85 5.24
CA VAL A 27 7.64 3.51 4.15
C VAL A 27 8.82 2.74 4.72
N GLU A 28 9.23 1.67 4.05
CA GLU A 28 10.56 1.07 4.18
C GLU A 28 11.35 1.29 2.90
N ALA A 29 12.66 1.50 3.01
CA ALA A 29 13.53 1.75 1.86
C ALA A 29 14.83 0.98 2.02
N TYR A 30 15.21 0.27 0.94
CA TYR A 30 16.36 -0.61 0.90
C TYR A 30 17.22 -0.31 -0.33
N ARG A 31 18.53 -0.46 -0.21
CA ARG A 31 19.56 -0.21 -1.22
C ARG A 31 20.67 -1.26 -1.16
N ALA A 32 21.49 -1.30 -2.20
CA ALA A 32 22.71 -2.11 -2.18
C ALA A 32 23.59 -1.74 -0.98
N GLY A 33 23.96 -2.74 -0.18
CA GLY A 33 24.72 -2.57 1.06
C GLY A 33 23.89 -2.61 2.34
N ASP A 34 22.55 -2.55 2.26
CA ASP A 34 21.68 -2.66 3.42
C ASP A 34 21.58 -4.13 3.85
N GLY A 35 22.27 -4.48 4.95
CA GLY A 35 22.39 -5.85 5.44
C GLY A 35 21.12 -6.44 6.06
N ASP A 36 20.15 -5.58 6.39
CA ASP A 36 18.87 -5.92 6.99
C ASP A 36 17.74 -6.12 5.97
N ALA A 37 18.03 -5.97 4.66
CA ALA A 37 17.03 -6.19 3.63
C ALA A 37 16.44 -7.62 3.72
N PRO A 38 15.10 -7.77 3.74
CA PRO A 38 14.46 -9.07 3.78
C PRO A 38 14.76 -9.84 2.49
N ALA A 39 14.79 -11.17 2.56
CA ALA A 39 15.21 -12.06 1.48
C ALA A 39 14.66 -11.70 0.08
N PRO A 40 13.34 -11.46 -0.11
CA PRO A 40 12.82 -11.10 -1.43
C PRO A 40 13.36 -9.76 -1.95
N ILE A 41 13.60 -8.79 -1.08
CA ILE A 41 14.15 -7.47 -1.46
C ILE A 41 15.64 -7.57 -1.77
N ARG A 42 16.36 -8.39 -1.00
CA ARG A 42 17.77 -8.72 -1.27
C ARG A 42 17.94 -9.33 -2.65
N GLY A 43 17.09 -10.29 -3.02
CA GLY A 43 17.10 -10.90 -4.36
C GLY A 43 16.91 -9.86 -5.48
N LEU A 44 16.05 -8.85 -5.30
CA LEU A 44 15.90 -7.76 -6.27
C LEU A 44 17.16 -6.91 -6.40
N ILE A 45 17.79 -6.58 -5.27
CA ILE A 45 19.02 -5.77 -5.23
C ILE A 45 20.19 -6.53 -5.87
N GLU A 46 20.35 -7.81 -5.54
CA GLU A 46 21.36 -8.70 -6.14
C GLU A 46 21.18 -8.85 -7.66
N ARG A 47 19.95 -8.69 -8.16
CA ARG A 47 19.59 -8.71 -9.58
C ARG A 47 19.62 -7.33 -10.25
N GLY A 48 20.20 -6.33 -9.59
CA GLY A 48 20.47 -5.03 -10.19
C GLY A 48 19.51 -3.90 -9.82
N ALA A 49 18.56 -4.10 -8.90
CA ALA A 49 17.77 -3.00 -8.37
C ALA A 49 18.65 -2.03 -7.55
N VAL A 50 18.60 -0.74 -7.87
CA VAL A 50 19.36 0.31 -7.17
C VAL A 50 18.75 0.60 -5.80
N SER A 51 17.43 0.62 -5.73
CA SER A 51 16.70 0.85 -4.48
C SER A 51 15.29 0.28 -4.57
N VAL A 52 14.78 -0.20 -3.45
CA VAL A 52 13.42 -0.71 -3.31
C VAL A 52 12.71 0.02 -2.18
N HIS A 53 11.60 0.69 -2.48
CA HIS A 53 10.79 1.37 -1.47
C HIS A 53 9.44 0.66 -1.34
N MET A 54 9.10 0.21 -0.13
CA MET A 54 7.85 -0.46 0.17
C MET A 54 6.92 0.45 0.96
N THR A 55 5.63 0.35 0.64
CA THR A 55 4.48 0.82 1.43
C THR A 55 3.51 -0.35 1.49
N ARG A 56 2.49 -0.29 2.37
CA ARG A 56 1.59 -1.42 2.70
C ARG A 56 1.23 -2.37 1.55
N TYR A 57 0.87 -1.87 0.35
CA TYR A 57 0.53 -2.71 -0.82
C TYR A 57 1.27 -2.33 -2.11
N ARG A 58 2.36 -1.56 -2.00
CA ARG A 58 3.08 -1.05 -3.18
C ARG A 58 4.58 -1.05 -2.93
N MET A 59 5.31 -1.61 -3.88
CA MET A 59 6.76 -1.59 -3.97
C MET A 59 7.21 -0.76 -5.18
N ARG A 60 8.17 0.14 -4.99
CA ARG A 60 8.81 0.90 -6.07
C ARG A 60 10.24 0.42 -6.20
N VAL A 61 10.57 -0.13 -7.34
CA VAL A 61 11.90 -0.65 -7.65
C VAL A 61 12.55 0.30 -8.64
N ARG A 62 13.72 0.83 -8.29
CA ARG A 62 14.51 1.70 -9.17
C ARG A 62 15.55 0.87 -9.91
N LYS A 63 15.61 1.02 -11.23
CA LYS A 63 16.68 0.46 -12.07
C LYS A 63 17.87 1.43 -12.20
N PRO A 64 19.05 0.97 -12.63
CA PRO A 64 20.13 1.85 -13.06
C PRO A 64 19.66 2.76 -14.20
N THR A 65 20.19 3.99 -14.25
CA THR A 65 19.73 5.03 -15.20
C THR A 65 19.92 4.59 -16.66
N ASP A 66 21.01 3.89 -16.94
CA ASP A 66 21.46 3.39 -18.23
C ASP A 66 20.94 2.00 -18.60
N ALA A 67 20.34 1.27 -17.65
CA ALA A 67 19.79 -0.06 -17.91
C ALA A 67 18.56 0.01 -18.84
N ASP A 68 18.44 -0.93 -19.76
CA ASP A 68 17.21 -1.14 -20.53
C ASP A 68 16.09 -1.67 -19.62
N MET A 69 14.86 -1.20 -19.82
CA MET A 69 13.73 -1.59 -18.98
C MET A 69 13.36 -3.07 -19.15
N LEU A 70 13.36 -3.58 -20.39
CA LEU A 70 12.97 -4.96 -20.65
C LEU A 70 13.98 -5.93 -20.03
N THR A 71 15.28 -5.67 -20.24
CA THR A 71 16.36 -6.47 -19.63
C THR A 71 16.28 -6.40 -18.10
N PHE A 72 16.10 -5.21 -17.54
CA PHE A 72 15.96 -5.05 -16.09
C PHE A 72 14.79 -5.88 -15.52
N LEU A 73 13.63 -5.86 -16.18
CA LEU A 73 12.48 -6.67 -15.77
C LEU A 73 12.77 -8.17 -15.83
N GLN A 74 13.45 -8.63 -16.90
CA GLN A 74 13.85 -10.04 -17.04
C GLN A 74 14.78 -10.48 -15.90
N ASP A 75 15.63 -9.59 -15.41
CA ASP A 75 16.57 -9.88 -14.32
C ASP A 75 15.90 -9.91 -12.95
N VAL A 76 15.03 -8.93 -12.64
CA VAL A 76 14.46 -8.75 -11.29
C VAL A 76 13.16 -9.51 -11.04
N GLU A 77 12.31 -9.72 -12.05
CA GLU A 77 11.02 -10.42 -11.86
C GLU A 77 11.11 -11.89 -11.45
N PRO A 78 12.19 -12.65 -11.73
CA PRO A 78 12.39 -13.96 -11.11
C PRO A 78 12.31 -13.91 -9.57
N ALA A 79 12.92 -12.91 -8.91
CA ALA A 79 12.85 -12.79 -7.45
C ALA A 79 11.42 -12.48 -6.96
N LEU A 80 10.67 -11.68 -7.70
CA LEU A 80 9.26 -11.42 -7.41
C LEU A 80 8.39 -12.66 -7.57
N ARG A 81 8.63 -13.45 -8.62
CA ARG A 81 7.89 -14.70 -8.87
C ARG A 81 8.18 -15.76 -7.82
N GLU A 82 9.44 -15.90 -7.42
CA GLU A 82 9.83 -16.78 -6.32
C GLU A 82 9.14 -16.35 -5.03
N TRP A 83 9.10 -15.06 -4.75
CA TRP A 83 8.45 -14.52 -3.55
C TRP A 83 6.93 -14.66 -3.57
N SER A 84 6.27 -14.35 -4.70
CA SER A 84 4.82 -14.37 -4.80
C SER A 84 4.25 -15.76 -5.10
N GLY A 85 5.07 -16.69 -5.59
CA GLY A 85 4.64 -17.98 -6.10
C GLY A 85 3.96 -17.91 -7.48
N GLN A 86 3.97 -16.75 -8.15
CA GLN A 86 3.37 -16.60 -9.48
C GLN A 86 4.28 -17.10 -10.59
N VAL A 87 3.69 -17.74 -11.62
CA VAL A 87 4.41 -18.14 -12.84
C VAL A 87 4.86 -16.92 -13.66
N ALA A 88 4.09 -15.84 -13.63
CA ALA A 88 4.33 -14.60 -14.35
C ALA A 88 3.79 -13.39 -13.57
N ILE A 89 4.47 -12.25 -13.70
CA ILE A 89 4.00 -10.97 -13.17
C ILE A 89 3.14 -10.28 -14.23
N GLY A 90 1.84 -10.17 -13.96
CA GLY A 90 0.89 -9.52 -14.86
C GLY A 90 0.97 -7.99 -14.82
N ALA A 91 0.30 -7.33 -15.76
CA ALA A 91 0.08 -5.89 -15.68
C ALA A 91 -0.92 -5.57 -14.57
N ALA A 92 -0.69 -4.47 -13.85
CA ALA A 92 -1.66 -3.93 -12.91
C ALA A 92 -2.92 -3.47 -13.67
N PRO A 93 -4.12 -3.56 -13.05
CA PRO A 93 -5.33 -3.04 -13.66
C PRO A 93 -5.21 -1.54 -13.92
N ASP A 94 -5.93 -1.06 -14.94
CA ASP A 94 -5.96 0.35 -15.30
C ASP A 94 -6.34 1.25 -14.12
N ARG A 95 -5.96 2.53 -14.21
CA ARG A 95 -6.06 3.52 -13.12
C ARG A 95 -7.51 3.72 -12.65
N MET A 96 -7.97 2.85 -11.75
CA MET A 96 -9.21 3.03 -11.01
C MET A 96 -9.02 4.08 -9.91
N PRO A 97 -10.09 4.75 -9.46
CA PRO A 97 -10.03 5.64 -8.32
C PRO A 97 -9.45 4.93 -7.10
N LYS A 98 -8.27 5.35 -6.64
CA LYS A 98 -7.62 4.76 -5.45
C LYS A 98 -8.16 5.33 -4.15
N ARG A 99 -8.85 6.48 -4.19
CA ARG A 99 -9.37 7.19 -3.03
C ARG A 99 -10.88 7.28 -3.12
N ARG A 100 -11.56 7.08 -1.98
CA ARG A 100 -12.99 7.34 -1.82
C ARG A 100 -13.21 8.11 -0.52
N LEU A 101 -14.16 9.03 -0.55
CA LEU A 101 -14.62 9.75 0.63
C LEU A 101 -15.86 9.05 1.19
N PHE A 102 -15.90 8.85 2.49
CA PHE A 102 -17.03 8.36 3.26
C PHE A 102 -17.45 9.50 4.19
N SER A 103 -18.68 9.97 4.02
CA SER A 103 -19.24 11.09 4.78
C SER A 103 -20.03 10.59 5.98
N GLY A 104 -19.94 11.30 7.10
CA GLY A 104 -20.61 10.96 8.35
C GLY A 104 -19.68 11.18 9.54
N PRO A 105 -20.22 11.31 10.77
CA PRO A 105 -19.40 11.46 11.97
C PRO A 105 -18.42 10.29 12.09
N CYS A 106 -17.14 10.57 11.94
CA CYS A 106 -16.09 9.56 11.92
C CYS A 106 -15.35 9.49 13.26
N ASP A 107 -14.94 10.63 13.79
CA ASP A 107 -14.24 10.71 15.06
C ASP A 107 -14.50 12.05 15.74
N ALA A 108 -15.34 12.02 16.78
CA ALA A 108 -15.70 13.21 17.55
C ALA A 108 -14.56 13.73 18.45
N THR A 109 -13.49 12.94 18.63
CA THR A 109 -12.32 13.34 19.42
C THR A 109 -11.37 14.25 18.63
N LEU A 110 -11.51 14.29 17.30
CA LEU A 110 -10.81 15.23 16.45
C LEU A 110 -11.40 16.63 16.67
N ALA A 111 -10.65 17.52 17.31
CA ALA A 111 -11.08 18.89 17.59
C ALA A 111 -11.02 19.80 16.34
N ASP A 112 -11.78 19.46 15.30
CA ASP A 112 -11.76 20.06 13.95
C ASP A 112 -10.45 19.85 13.15
N ASP A 113 -9.53 19.04 13.68
CA ASP A 113 -8.26 18.74 13.05
C ASP A 113 -8.35 17.57 12.06
N ARG A 114 -7.46 17.63 11.06
CA ARG A 114 -7.28 16.59 10.05
C ARG A 114 -6.14 15.66 10.48
N GLU A 115 -6.43 14.38 10.67
CA GLU A 115 -5.41 13.36 10.92
C GLU A 115 -5.12 12.54 9.65
N VAL A 116 -3.84 12.20 9.45
CA VAL A 116 -3.37 11.45 8.28
C VAL A 116 -2.58 10.24 8.75
N HIS A 117 -3.10 9.05 8.43
CA HIS A 117 -2.47 7.79 8.79
C HIS A 117 -2.04 7.05 7.50
N GLY A 118 -0.73 6.84 7.37
CA GLY A 118 -0.11 6.14 6.23
C GLY A 118 0.31 4.70 6.51
N SER A 119 0.03 4.20 7.72
CA SER A 119 0.53 2.93 8.25
C SER A 119 -0.38 2.42 9.36
N SER A 120 -0.38 1.11 9.62
CA SER A 120 -1.05 0.55 10.79
C SER A 120 -0.42 1.04 12.09
N ASP A 121 0.91 1.16 12.17
CA ASP A 121 1.60 1.59 13.39
C ASP A 121 1.20 3.01 13.79
N GLY A 122 1.17 3.91 12.81
CA GLY A 122 0.68 5.29 12.99
C GLY A 122 -0.82 5.41 13.21
N ALA A 123 -1.60 4.33 13.05
CA ALA A 123 -3.05 4.31 13.30
C ALA A 123 -3.41 3.78 14.70
N ALA A 124 -2.50 3.10 15.39
CA ALA A 124 -2.77 2.40 16.65
C ALA A 124 -3.23 3.29 17.82
N ALA A 125 -3.01 4.62 17.73
CA ALA A 125 -3.45 5.56 18.75
C ALA A 125 -4.89 6.09 18.53
N ASN A 126 -5.49 5.81 17.36
CA ASN A 126 -6.83 6.25 17.00
C ASN A 126 -7.68 5.01 16.64
N GLN A 127 -8.72 4.73 17.44
CA GLN A 127 -9.53 3.52 17.29
C GLN A 127 -10.19 3.40 15.90
N VAL A 128 -10.65 4.52 15.34
CA VAL A 128 -11.26 4.58 14.01
C VAL A 128 -10.21 4.27 12.95
N ALA A 129 -9.03 4.91 13.04
CA ALA A 129 -7.94 4.67 12.12
C ALA A 129 -7.46 3.21 12.19
N GLU A 130 -7.30 2.65 13.38
CA GLU A 130 -6.90 1.26 13.61
C GLU A 130 -7.92 0.28 13.01
N ALA A 131 -9.21 0.49 13.24
CA ALA A 131 -10.28 -0.31 12.67
C ALA A 131 -10.25 -0.27 11.13
N LEU A 132 -10.06 0.91 10.55
CA LEU A 132 -9.97 1.07 9.09
C LEU A 132 -8.71 0.40 8.52
N PHE A 133 -7.55 0.49 9.19
CA PHE A 133 -6.33 -0.19 8.75
C PHE A 133 -6.35 -1.71 8.89
N SER A 134 -7.26 -2.23 9.73
CA SER A 134 -7.53 -3.67 9.86
C SER A 134 -8.33 -4.22 8.67
N ILE A 135 -8.93 -3.36 7.84
CA ILE A 135 -9.60 -3.76 6.60
C ILE A 135 -8.53 -4.07 5.54
N LEU A 136 -8.49 -5.32 5.09
CA LEU A 136 -7.62 -5.74 3.99
C LEU A 136 -7.86 -4.86 2.76
N GLY A 137 -6.77 -4.36 2.18
CA GLY A 137 -6.81 -3.44 1.04
C GLY A 137 -6.85 -1.95 1.37
N VAL A 138 -7.06 -1.55 2.64
CA VAL A 138 -6.89 -0.14 3.06
C VAL A 138 -5.41 0.21 3.19
N ALA A 139 -4.94 1.13 2.36
CA ALA A 139 -3.54 1.54 2.23
C ALA A 139 -3.23 2.89 2.92
N GLY A 140 -4.26 3.68 3.22
CA GLY A 140 -4.11 5.00 3.83
C GLY A 140 -5.45 5.56 4.25
N VAL A 141 -5.46 6.35 5.31
CA VAL A 141 -6.67 6.95 5.87
C VAL A 141 -6.38 8.42 6.18
N VAL A 142 -7.34 9.27 5.86
CA VAL A 142 -7.38 10.66 6.36
C VAL A 142 -8.70 10.81 7.09
N LEU A 143 -8.65 11.20 8.35
CA LEU A 143 -9.83 11.43 9.18
C LEU A 143 -10.05 12.92 9.38
N THR A 144 -11.32 13.29 9.40
CA THR A 144 -11.85 14.56 9.89
C THR A 144 -13.06 14.23 10.76
N PRO A 145 -13.58 15.17 11.57
CA PRO A 145 -14.76 14.88 12.41
C PRO A 145 -15.95 14.32 11.62
N GLU A 146 -16.18 14.84 10.41
CA GLU A 146 -17.35 14.51 9.58
C GLU A 146 -17.07 13.59 8.37
N SER A 147 -15.84 13.08 8.23
CA SER A 147 -15.51 12.25 7.08
C SER A 147 -14.24 11.42 7.22
N ALA A 148 -14.19 10.32 6.47
CA ALA A 148 -13.01 9.51 6.28
C ALA A 148 -12.67 9.44 4.78
N SER A 149 -11.47 9.85 4.41
CA SER A 149 -10.93 9.63 3.06
C SER A 149 -9.99 8.44 3.07
N VAL A 150 -10.45 7.34 2.50
CA VAL A 150 -9.73 6.06 2.46
C VAL A 150 -9.04 5.90 1.11
N VAL A 151 -7.79 5.47 1.15
CA VAL A 151 -7.00 5.06 -0.01
C VAL A 151 -6.90 3.53 -0.01
N LYS A 152 -7.27 2.89 -1.12
CA LYS A 152 -7.11 1.44 -1.29
C LYS A 152 -5.84 1.06 -2.03
N GLY A 153 -5.36 -0.16 -1.82
CA GLY A 153 -4.39 -0.83 -2.68
C GLY A 153 -4.94 -1.01 -4.11
N VAL A 154 -4.04 -1.10 -5.09
CA VAL A 154 -4.44 -1.13 -6.51
C VAL A 154 -5.18 -2.42 -6.87
N LEU A 155 -4.76 -3.55 -6.30
CA LEU A 155 -5.33 -4.87 -6.62
C LEU A 155 -6.67 -5.16 -5.96
N PHE A 156 -7.18 -4.26 -5.13
CA PHE A 156 -8.45 -4.44 -4.43
C PHE A 156 -9.59 -3.71 -5.11
N ALA A 157 -10.82 -4.24 -5.06
CA ALA A 157 -11.98 -3.54 -5.56
C ALA A 157 -12.69 -2.75 -4.45
N TRP A 158 -13.29 -1.61 -4.81
CA TRP A 158 -14.13 -0.86 -3.87
C TRP A 158 -15.39 -1.62 -3.46
N ALA A 159 -15.88 -2.53 -4.29
CA ALA A 159 -17.04 -3.36 -3.95
C ALA A 159 -16.78 -4.22 -2.70
N ASP A 160 -15.53 -4.64 -2.49
CA ASP A 160 -15.14 -5.48 -1.34
C ASP A 160 -14.75 -4.65 -0.11
N ILE A 161 -14.19 -3.44 -0.34
CA ILE A 161 -13.68 -2.58 0.73
C ILE A 161 -14.77 -1.66 1.30
N ALA A 162 -15.60 -1.04 0.45
CA ALA A 162 -16.49 0.02 0.88
C ALA A 162 -17.52 -0.40 1.94
N PRO A 163 -18.20 -1.56 1.83
CA PRO A 163 -19.13 -2.00 2.87
C PRO A 163 -18.43 -2.17 4.23
N ARG A 164 -17.22 -2.71 4.24
CA ARG A 164 -16.43 -2.93 5.47
C ARG A 164 -15.98 -1.62 6.10
N VAL A 165 -15.68 -0.60 5.27
CA VAL A 165 -15.35 0.75 5.75
C VAL A 165 -16.58 1.38 6.39
N GLU A 166 -17.74 1.27 5.75
CA GLU A 166 -19.01 1.77 6.28
C GLU A 166 -19.34 1.11 7.63
N ASP A 167 -19.21 -0.21 7.72
CA ASP A 167 -19.40 -0.96 8.97
C ASP A 167 -18.43 -0.52 10.09
N ALA A 168 -17.14 -0.34 9.76
CA ALA A 168 -16.13 0.09 10.72
C ALA A 168 -16.38 1.51 11.23
N LEU A 169 -16.83 2.43 10.36
CA LEU A 169 -17.18 3.79 10.75
C LEU A 169 -18.43 3.80 11.66
N MET A 170 -19.48 3.03 11.30
CA MET A 170 -20.70 2.93 12.12
C MET A 170 -20.43 2.34 13.51
N ALA A 171 -19.54 1.35 13.61
CA ALA A 171 -19.19 0.72 14.89
C ALA A 171 -18.34 1.63 15.80
N ALA A 172 -17.62 2.59 15.23
CA ALA A 172 -16.74 3.50 15.96
C ALA A 172 -17.44 4.84 16.33
N THR A 173 -18.57 5.17 15.72
CA THR A 173 -19.39 6.31 16.16
C THR A 173 -20.02 5.98 17.52
N PRO A 174 -19.81 6.80 18.57
CA PRO A 174 -20.54 6.63 19.83
C PRO A 174 -22.03 6.78 19.56
N THR A 175 -22.82 5.75 19.81
CA THR A 175 -24.27 5.92 19.96
C THR A 175 -24.51 6.84 21.15
N GLU A 176 -25.30 7.90 20.98
CA GLU A 176 -25.83 8.70 22.10
C GLU A 176 -26.67 7.80 23.03
N ALA A 177 -26.02 7.09 23.93
CA ALA A 177 -26.59 6.37 25.06
C ALA A 177 -25.45 5.84 25.95
N ASP A 178 -24.87 6.73 26.76
CA ASP A 178 -24.43 6.44 28.15
C ASP A 178 -24.25 7.76 28.92
#